data_AF-A0A0S3QR20-F1
#
_entry.id   AF-A0A0S3QR20-F1
#
_cell.length_a   1.000
_cell.length_b   1.000
_cell.length_c   1.000
_cell.angle_alpha   90.00
_cell.angle_beta   90.00
_cell.angle_gamma   90.00
#
_symmetry.space_group_name_H-M   'P 1'
#
loop_
_entity.id
_entity.type
_entity.pdbx_description
1 polymer ?
#
loop_
_entity_poly.entity_id
_entity_poly.type
_entity_poly.pdbx_seq_one_letter_code
_entity_poly.pdbx_strand_id
1 'polypeptide(L)' 'RNAANPAASLIVGTDKTAGLYVYGLDGKVRDFNNAGSV' A
#
# COMPACT_ATOMS: atom_id res chain seq x y z
N ARG A 1 0.21 4.60 -9.66
CA ARG A 1 0.29 6.08 -9.72
C ARG A 1 -0.98 6.64 -10.30
N ASN A 2 -1.56 7.65 -9.67
CA ASN A 2 -2.81 8.27 -10.11
C ASN A 2 -2.48 9.44 -11.04
N ALA A 3 -2.74 9.30 -12.34
CA ALA A 3 -2.40 10.35 -13.32
C ALA A 3 -3.28 11.60 -13.20
N ALA A 4 -4.55 11.43 -12.81
CA ALA A 4 -5.50 12.53 -12.64
C ALA A 4 -5.21 13.36 -11.38
N ASN A 5 -4.64 12.74 -10.35
CA ASN A 5 -4.16 13.41 -9.16
C ASN A 5 -2.88 12.73 -8.62
N PRO A 6 -1.69 13.15 -9.09
CA PRO A 6 -0.42 12.53 -8.69
C PRO A 6 -0.19 12.51 -7.17
N ALA A 7 -0.62 13.55 -6.46
CA ALA A 7 -0.49 13.67 -5.00
C ALA A 7 -1.34 12.63 -4.24
N ALA A 8 -2.37 12.06 -4.89
CA ALA A 8 -3.18 10.98 -4.34
C ALA A 8 -2.66 9.58 -4.73
N SER A 9 -1.41 9.46 -5.20
CA SER A 9 -0.81 8.15 -5.48
C SER A 9 -0.58 7.36 -4.19
N LEU A 10 -0.53 6.03 -4.34
CA LEU A 10 -0.27 5.10 -3.25
C LEU A 10 1.04 4.36 -3.49
N ILE A 11 1.72 4.03 -2.40
CA ILE A 11 2.84 3.10 -2.38
C ILE A 11 2.28 1.75 -1.96
N VAL A 12 2.58 0.70 -2.72
CA VAL A 12 2.21 -0.68 -2.39
C VAL A 12 3.49 -1.46 -2.13
N GLY A 13 3.58 -2.02 -0.93
CA GLY A 13 4.70 -2.85 -0.50
C GLY A 13 4.23 -4.24 -0.14
N THR A 14 5.10 -5.23 -0.34
CA THR A 14 4.90 -6.59 0.15
C THR A 14 5.73 -6.80 1.41
N ASP A 15 5.11 -7.36 2.43
CA ASP A 15 5.77 -8.03 3.52
C ASP A 15 5.77 -9.53 3.21
N LYS A 16 6.95 -10.11 3.10
CA LYS A 16 7.15 -11.52 2.73
C LYS A 16 6.43 -12.49 3.68
N THR A 17 6.16 -12.07 4.91
CA THR A 17 5.55 -12.89 5.96
C THR A 17 4.13 -12.47 6.30
N ALA A 18 3.75 -11.21 6.06
CA ALA A 18 2.47 -10.66 6.52
C ALA A 18 1.48 -10.29 5.40
N GLY A 19 1.92 -10.05 4.16
CA GLY A 19 1.01 -9.72 3.04
C GLY A 19 1.27 -8.35 2.40
N LEU A 20 0.21 -7.64 1.98
CA LEU A 20 0.33 -6.36 1.26
C LEU A 20 0.02 -5.17 2.17
N TYR A 21 0.89 -4.16 2.15
CA TYR A 21 0.63 -2.87 2.76
C TYR A 21 0.41 -1.79 1.70
N VAL A 22 -0.54 -0.90 1.99
CA VAL A 22 -0.82 0.29 1.18
C VAL A 22 -0.51 1.53 2.01
N TYR A 23 0.32 2.41 1.48
CA TYR A 23 0.68 3.67 2.11
C TYR A 23 0.31 4.87 1.23
N GLY A 24 -0.01 5.98 1.87
CA GLY A 24 0.00 7.28 1.20
C GLY A 24 1.42 7.77 0.95
N LEU A 25 1.57 8.80 0.10
CA LEU A 25 2.87 9.47 -0.10
C LEU A 25 3.38 10.16 1.17
N ASP A 26 2.51 10.36 2.17
CA ASP A 26 2.85 10.82 3.52
C ASP A 26 3.41 9.71 4.43
N GLY A 27 3.59 8.50 3.90
CA GLY A 27 4.11 7.33 4.63
C GLY A 27 3.11 6.69 5.59
N LYS A 28 1.88 7.22 5.70
CA LYS A 28 0.85 6.66 6.57
C LYS A 28 0.23 5.42 5.93
N VAL A 29 0.00 4.39 6.75
CA VAL A 29 -0.77 3.21 6.36
C VAL A 29 -2.19 3.63 6.01
N ARG A 30 -2.66 3.21 4.85
CA ARG A 30 -4.03 3.38 4.37
C ARG A 30 -4.81 2.09 4.50
N ASP A 31 -4.15 0.97 4.22
CA ASP A 31 -4.76 -0.36 4.27
C ASP A 31 -3.69 -1.44 4.45
N PHE A 32 -4.12 -2.60 4.93
CA PHE A 32 -3.32 -3.81 5.05
C PHE A 32 -4.14 -5.03 4.67
N ASN A 33 -3.61 -5.83 3.75
CA ASN A 33 -4.20 -7.09 3.33
C ASN A 33 -3.30 -8.25 3.79
N ASN A 34 -3.82 -9.08 4.68
CA ASN A 34 -3.13 -10.27 5.17
C ASN A 34 -3.20 -11.43 4.15
N ALA A 35 -2.57 -11.25 2.99
CA ALA A 35 -2.49 -12.28 1.94
C ALA A 35 -1.43 -13.37 2.22
N GLY A 36 -0.69 -13.29 3.34
CA GLY A 36 0.37 -14.23 3.70
C GLY A 36 -0.12 -15.55 4.31
N SER A 37 -1.41 -15.70 4.57
CA SER A 37 -2.02 -16.95 5.08
C SER A 37 -3.19 -17.36 4.19
N VAL A 38 -2.96 -18.37 3.34
CA VAL A 38 -4.01 -19.15 2.64
C VAL A 38 -3.98 -20.59 3.12
#